data_AF-A0A960A6V1-F1
#
_entry.id   AF-A0A960A6V1-F1
#
_cell.length_a   1.000
_cell.length_b   1.000
_cell.length_c   1.000
_cell.angle_alpha   90.00
_cell.angle_beta   90.00
_cell.angle_gamma   90.00
#
_symmetry.space_group_name_H-M   'P 1'
#
loop_
_entity.id
_entity.type
_entity.pdbx_description
1 polymer ?
#
loop_
_entity_poly.entity_id
_entity_poly.type
_entity_poly.pdbx_seq_one_letter_code
_entity_poly.pdbx_strand_id
1 'polypeptide(L)'
;VLERETLKLLVQRPDLLVGKVDDVADNDFTHPAYAGVWQAGLAAGGVAAADQIDSWSAQMLSATDDELVRSLITALAVESILSRKAPDAGYANQHVYRLREVTTMRRIAELKSKLQRTNPLEEVTEYNRMFGELVALEQTRRQLRELALEEQ
;
A
#
# COMPACT_ATOMS: atom_id res chain seq x y z
N VAL A 1 -11.37 2.44 3.48
CA VAL A 1 -10.92 2.48 4.90
C VAL A 1 -9.45 2.12 4.99
N LEU A 2 -9.03 0.91 4.61
CA LEU A 2 -7.63 0.43 4.67
C LEU A 2 -6.59 1.40 4.09
N GLU A 3 -6.74 1.81 2.81
CA GLU A 3 -5.82 2.75 2.15
C GLU A 3 -5.64 4.04 2.97
N ARG A 4 -6.75 4.58 3.46
CA ARG A 4 -6.77 5.81 4.24
C ARG A 4 -6.12 5.65 5.61
N GLU A 5 -6.36 4.54 6.31
CA GLU A 5 -5.66 4.24 7.58
C GLU A 5 -4.15 4.12 7.36
N THR A 6 -3.73 3.49 6.26
CA THR A 6 -2.32 3.37 5.90
C THR A 6 -1.69 4.75 5.66
N LEU A 7 -2.40 5.65 4.97
CA LEU A 7 -1.94 7.02 4.78
C LEU A 7 -1.93 7.85 6.08
N LYS A 8 -2.84 7.60 7.02
CA LYS A 8 -2.76 8.23 8.34
C LYS A 8 -1.51 7.80 9.09
N LEU A 9 -1.11 6.53 8.98
CA LEU A 9 0.17 6.07 9.52
C LEU A 9 1.35 6.77 8.84
N LEU A 10 1.32 6.91 7.50
CA LEU A 10 2.36 7.65 6.77
C LEU A 10 2.49 9.09 7.25
N VAL A 11 1.37 9.80 7.43
CA VAL A 11 1.38 11.22 7.79
C VAL A 11 1.67 11.45 9.28
N GLN A 12 1.12 10.62 10.17
CA GLN A 12 1.17 10.87 11.61
C GLN A 12 2.26 10.07 12.34
N ARG A 13 2.62 8.90 11.82
CA ARG A 13 3.54 7.94 12.44
C ARG A 13 4.50 7.31 11.42
N PRO A 14 5.24 8.12 10.64
CA PRO A 14 6.16 7.63 9.62
C PRO A 14 7.23 6.69 10.20
N ASP A 15 7.59 6.87 11.48
CA ASP A 15 8.49 6.00 12.24
C ASP A 15 8.10 4.52 12.19
N LEU A 16 6.80 4.23 12.16
CA LEU A 16 6.28 2.86 12.14
C LEU A 16 6.35 2.17 10.76
N LEU A 17 6.67 2.93 9.71
CA LEU A 17 6.74 2.43 8.32
C LEU A 17 8.19 2.26 7.84
N VAL A 18 9.19 2.57 8.66
CA VAL A 18 10.61 2.40 8.31
C VAL A 18 10.88 0.95 7.92
N GLY A 19 11.50 0.75 6.76
CA GLY A 19 11.77 -0.58 6.20
C GLY A 19 10.57 -1.27 5.52
N LYS A 20 9.40 -0.62 5.45
CA LYS A 20 8.18 -1.13 4.78
C LYS A 20 7.76 -0.30 3.58
N VAL A 21 8.33 0.88 3.41
CA VAL A 21 7.95 1.78 2.31
C VAL A 21 8.22 1.16 0.95
N ASP A 22 9.37 0.48 0.80
CA ASP A 22 9.78 -0.16 -0.46
C ASP A 22 8.89 -1.37 -0.85
N ASP A 23 8.12 -1.89 0.11
CA ASP A 23 7.16 -2.98 -0.11
C ASP A 23 5.85 -2.51 -0.74
N VAL A 24 5.57 -1.20 -0.74
CA VAL A 24 4.32 -0.59 -1.18
C VAL A 24 4.54 0.17 -2.49
N ALA A 25 3.77 -0.19 -3.50
CA ALA A 25 3.79 0.42 -4.82
C ALA A 25 2.57 1.33 -5.04
N ASP A 26 2.62 2.21 -6.05
CA ASP A 26 1.52 3.12 -6.36
C ASP A 26 0.20 2.41 -6.66
N ASN A 27 0.28 1.27 -7.33
CA ASN A 27 -0.88 0.46 -7.67
C ASN A 27 -1.49 -0.28 -6.46
N ASP A 28 -0.88 -0.15 -5.28
CA ASP A 28 -1.49 -0.60 -4.04
C ASP A 28 -2.68 0.26 -3.63
N PHE A 29 -2.66 1.54 -3.98
CA PHE A 29 -3.75 2.48 -3.80
C PHE A 29 -4.66 2.47 -5.03
N THR A 30 -5.95 2.22 -4.82
CA THR A 30 -6.94 2.26 -5.91
C THR A 30 -7.34 3.68 -6.28
N HIS A 31 -7.27 4.61 -5.33
CA HIS A 31 -7.60 6.02 -5.57
C HIS A 31 -6.34 6.82 -5.93
N PRO A 32 -6.29 7.50 -7.10
CA PRO A 32 -5.09 8.24 -7.54
C PRO A 32 -4.61 9.28 -6.53
N ALA A 33 -5.52 9.99 -5.86
CA ALA A 33 -5.14 10.97 -4.85
C ALA A 33 -4.45 10.34 -3.63
N TYR A 34 -4.76 9.08 -3.28
CA TYR A 34 -4.09 8.37 -2.20
C TYR A 34 -2.70 7.90 -2.60
N ALA A 35 -2.52 7.41 -3.84
CA ALA A 35 -1.20 7.19 -4.41
C ALA A 35 -0.37 8.49 -4.41
N GLY A 36 -1.00 9.62 -4.73
CA GLY A 36 -0.36 10.95 -4.67
C GLY A 36 0.14 11.32 -3.27
N VAL A 37 -0.61 11.02 -2.21
CA VAL A 37 -0.16 11.23 -0.82
C VAL A 37 1.03 10.33 -0.48
N TRP A 38 0.99 9.06 -0.90
CA TRP A 38 2.11 8.13 -0.72
C TRP A 38 3.38 8.64 -1.40
N GLN A 39 3.26 9.06 -2.66
CA GLN A 39 4.35 9.62 -3.45
C GLN A 39 4.91 10.93 -2.86
N ALA A 40 4.06 11.80 -2.32
CA ALA A 40 4.51 12.99 -1.61
C ALA A 40 5.40 12.64 -0.40
N GLY A 41 5.08 11.55 0.32
CA GLY A 41 5.94 11.01 1.38
C GLY A 41 7.29 10.52 0.86
N LEU A 42 7.32 9.82 -0.28
CA LEU A 42 8.58 9.39 -0.88
C LEU A 42 9.43 10.58 -1.34
N ALA A 43 8.80 11.53 -2.02
CA ALA A 43 9.45 12.73 -2.56
C ALA A 43 9.96 13.68 -1.45
N ALA A 44 9.36 13.64 -0.26
CA ALA A 44 9.84 14.35 0.93
C ALA A 44 11.12 13.75 1.55
N GLY A 45 11.72 12.73 0.93
CA GLY A 45 12.92 12.03 1.42
C GLY A 45 12.62 10.66 2.05
N GLY A 46 11.36 10.22 2.02
CA GLY A 46 10.91 8.96 2.61
C GLY A 46 10.78 9.02 4.13
N VAL A 47 10.15 7.99 4.71
CA VAL A 47 9.85 7.96 6.16
C VAL A 47 11.10 7.95 7.05
N ALA A 48 12.27 7.57 6.52
CA ALA A 48 13.53 7.63 7.23
C ALA A 48 14.06 9.07 7.41
N ALA A 49 13.60 10.02 6.60
CA ALA A 49 13.93 11.44 6.73
C ALA A 49 12.98 12.19 7.70
N ALA A 50 11.95 11.50 8.23
CA ALA A 50 10.96 12.08 9.13
C ALA A 50 11.47 12.23 10.58
N ASP A 51 12.74 12.64 10.76
CA ASP A 51 13.41 12.78 12.06
C ASP A 51 12.70 13.79 13.00
N GLN A 52 11.90 14.71 12.45
CA GLN A 52 11.03 15.61 13.19
C GLN A 52 9.58 15.49 12.69
N ILE A 53 8.77 14.73 13.41
CA ILE A 53 7.33 14.52 13.14
C ILE A 53 6.61 15.87 12.95
N ASP A 54 6.94 16.88 13.75
CA ASP A 54 6.33 18.22 13.70
C ASP A 54 6.54 18.93 12.35
N SER A 55 7.60 18.57 11.61
CA SER A 55 7.91 19.16 10.30
C SER A 55 7.52 18.25 9.13
N TRP A 56 7.24 16.96 9.38
CA TRP A 56 7.04 15.96 8.35
C TRP A 56 5.90 16.30 7.37
N SER A 57 4.73 16.67 7.91
CA SER A 57 3.59 17.10 7.07
C SER A 57 3.95 18.31 6.19
N ALA A 58 4.75 19.25 6.69
CA ALA A 58 5.19 20.41 5.91
C ALA A 58 6.17 20.01 4.79
N GLN A 59 7.03 19.01 5.03
CA GLN A 59 7.91 18.45 4.00
C GLN A 59 7.10 17.73 2.91
N MET A 60 6.14 16.89 3.29
CA MET A 60 5.21 16.25 2.33
C MET A 60 4.45 17.28 1.50
N LEU A 61 3.93 18.32 2.13
CA LEU A 61 3.26 19.42 1.43
C LEU A 61 4.21 20.12 0.47
N SER A 62 5.47 20.33 0.82
CA SER A 62 6.44 20.97 -0.08
C SER A 62 6.90 20.07 -1.24
N ALA A 63 6.62 18.77 -1.18
CA ALA A 63 6.99 17.79 -2.19
C ALA A 63 5.92 17.60 -3.28
N THR A 64 4.80 18.33 -3.24
CA THR A 64 3.73 18.25 -4.24
C THR A 64 3.02 19.58 -4.47
N ASP A 65 2.73 19.87 -5.74
CA ASP A 65 1.94 21.01 -6.19
C ASP A 65 0.44 20.67 -6.39
N ASP A 66 0.05 19.40 -6.23
CA ASP A 66 -1.34 18.97 -6.38
C ASP A 66 -2.17 19.38 -5.15
N GLU A 67 -3.05 20.37 -5.33
CA GLU A 67 -3.89 20.91 -4.25
C GLU A 67 -4.82 19.87 -3.61
N LEU A 68 -5.29 18.86 -4.36
CA LEU A 68 -6.09 17.78 -3.80
C LEU A 68 -5.24 16.91 -2.86
N VAL A 69 -4.02 16.58 -3.25
CA VAL A 69 -3.08 15.82 -2.41
C VAL A 69 -2.69 16.62 -1.16
N ARG A 70 -2.44 17.93 -1.31
CA ARG A 70 -2.12 18.84 -0.18
C ARG A 70 -3.27 18.92 0.83
N SER A 71 -4.50 19.05 0.33
CA SER A 71 -5.71 19.02 1.15
C SER A 71 -5.86 17.69 1.90
N LEU A 72 -5.61 16.57 1.22
CA LEU A 72 -5.63 15.24 1.85
C LEU A 72 -4.56 15.09 2.93
N ILE A 73 -3.31 15.49 2.70
CA ILE A 73 -2.25 15.45 3.71
C ILE A 73 -2.69 16.20 4.98
N THR A 74 -3.22 17.41 4.81
CA THR A 74 -3.69 18.25 5.91
C THR A 74 -4.83 17.59 6.68
N ALA A 75 -5.81 17.01 5.97
CA ALA A 75 -6.93 16.31 6.60
C ALA A 75 -6.47 15.05 7.35
N LEU A 76 -5.55 14.28 6.77
CA LEU A 76 -5.01 13.06 7.35
C LEU A 76 -4.13 13.33 8.57
N ALA A 77 -3.50 14.50 8.68
CA ALA A 77 -2.63 14.84 9.80
C ALA A 77 -3.36 14.94 11.16
N VAL A 78 -4.66 15.25 11.14
CA VAL A 78 -5.46 15.47 12.36
C VAL A 78 -6.54 14.40 12.57
N GLU A 79 -6.73 13.53 11.60
CA GLU A 79 -7.76 12.52 11.69
C GLU A 79 -7.37 11.39 12.64
N SER A 80 -8.25 11.04 13.57
CA SER A 80 -8.00 9.94 14.50
C SER A 80 -7.73 8.62 13.76
N ILE A 81 -6.63 7.95 14.12
CA ILE A 81 -6.31 6.60 13.65
C ILE A 81 -7.30 5.62 14.29
N LEU A 82 -7.84 4.68 13.50
CA LEU A 82 -8.82 3.70 13.97
C LEU A 82 -8.14 2.59 14.81
N SER A 83 -7.63 2.98 15.98
CA SER A 83 -7.06 2.08 16.97
C SER A 83 -7.51 2.47 18.37
N ARG A 84 -7.73 1.48 19.24
CA ARG A 84 -8.07 1.70 20.66
C ARG A 84 -6.86 2.09 21.50
N LYS A 85 -5.65 1.84 21.00
CA LYS A 85 -4.36 2.15 21.63
C LYS A 85 -3.53 2.98 20.66
N ALA A 86 -2.45 3.58 21.15
CA ALA A 86 -1.46 4.18 20.25
C ALA A 86 -1.00 3.12 19.22
N PRO A 87 -0.99 3.44 17.92
CA PRO A 87 -0.52 2.50 16.91
C PRO A 87 0.96 2.19 17.15
N ASP A 88 1.30 0.92 16.98
CA ASP A 88 2.65 0.37 17.10
C ASP A 88 3.09 -0.23 15.75
N ALA A 89 4.30 -0.81 15.74
CA ALA A 89 4.87 -1.39 14.53
C ALA A 89 4.02 -2.55 13.98
N GLY A 90 3.41 -3.36 14.85
CA GLY A 90 2.54 -4.47 14.44
C GLY A 90 1.28 -3.97 13.74
N TYR A 91 0.64 -2.93 14.30
CA TYR A 91 -0.48 -2.27 13.64
C TYR A 91 -0.11 -1.74 12.25
N ALA A 92 1.03 -1.07 12.11
CA ALA A 92 1.48 -0.56 10.82
C ALA A 92 1.78 -1.69 9.82
N ASN A 93 2.48 -2.74 10.27
CA ASN A 93 2.75 -3.94 9.49
C ASN A 93 1.46 -4.58 8.97
N GLN A 94 0.47 -4.73 9.83
CA GLN A 94 -0.84 -5.28 9.45
C GLN A 94 -1.48 -4.49 8.31
N HIS A 95 -1.51 -3.15 8.41
CA HIS A 95 -2.09 -2.30 7.36
C HIS A 95 -1.33 -2.43 6.03
N VAL A 96 -0.01 -2.43 6.06
CA VAL A 96 0.83 -2.62 4.87
C VAL A 96 0.60 -4.00 4.24
N TYR A 97 0.61 -5.07 5.03
CA TYR A 97 0.38 -6.42 4.50
C TYR A 97 -1.03 -6.58 3.91
N ARG A 98 -2.05 -6.04 4.57
CA ARG A 98 -3.41 -6.02 4.05
C ARG A 98 -3.53 -5.21 2.77
N LEU A 99 -2.87 -4.06 2.70
CA LEU A 99 -2.89 -3.21 1.51
C LEU A 99 -2.37 -4.00 0.29
N ARG A 100 -1.20 -4.63 0.45
CA ARG A 100 -0.59 -5.50 -0.58
C ARG A 100 -1.41 -6.74 -0.89
N GLU A 101 -2.09 -7.33 0.10
CA GLU A 101 -2.99 -8.48 -0.09
C GLU A 101 -4.12 -8.11 -1.06
N VAL A 102 -4.77 -6.96 -0.86
CA VAL A 102 -5.87 -6.51 -1.73
C VAL A 102 -5.37 -6.28 -3.15
N THR A 103 -4.19 -5.70 -3.34
CA THR A 103 -3.57 -5.54 -4.68
C THR A 103 -3.30 -6.87 -5.34
N THR A 104 -2.74 -7.82 -4.58
CA THR A 104 -2.48 -9.18 -5.06
C THR A 104 -3.79 -9.87 -5.48
N MET A 105 -4.88 -9.67 -4.73
CA MET A 105 -6.21 -10.16 -5.10
C MET A 105 -6.74 -9.56 -6.42
N ARG A 106 -6.54 -8.25 -6.65
CA ARG A 106 -6.92 -7.60 -7.92
C ARG A 106 -6.16 -8.23 -9.09
N ARG A 107 -4.84 -8.38 -8.97
CA ARG A 107 -3.98 -9.01 -9.99
C ARG A 107 -4.38 -10.47 -10.27
N ILE A 108 -4.72 -11.24 -9.22
CA ILE A 108 -5.25 -12.59 -9.36
C ILE A 108 -6.55 -12.61 -10.17
N ALA A 109 -7.48 -11.68 -9.88
CA ALA A 109 -8.76 -11.61 -10.57
C ALA A 109 -8.58 -11.26 -12.05
N GLU A 110 -7.73 -10.29 -12.36
CA GLU A 110 -7.36 -9.90 -13.73
C GLU A 110 -6.76 -11.08 -14.50
N LEU A 111 -5.80 -11.78 -13.89
CA LEU A 111 -5.11 -12.91 -14.52
C LEU A 111 -6.03 -14.12 -14.72
N LYS A 112 -6.92 -14.42 -13.76
CA LYS A 112 -7.97 -15.44 -13.93
C LYS A 112 -8.91 -15.09 -15.08
N SER A 113 -9.34 -13.83 -15.19
CA SER A 113 -10.19 -13.36 -16.30
C SER A 113 -9.50 -13.49 -17.66
N LYS A 114 -8.18 -13.26 -17.71
CA LYS A 114 -7.39 -13.45 -18.94
C LYS A 114 -7.23 -14.93 -19.29
N LEU A 115 -6.89 -15.78 -18.32
CA LEU A 115 -6.78 -17.24 -18.47
C LEU A 115 -8.07 -17.86 -18.99
N GLN A 116 -9.24 -17.45 -18.47
CA GLN A 116 -10.55 -17.97 -18.91
C GLN A 116 -10.86 -17.67 -20.38
N ARG A 117 -10.22 -16.67 -20.99
CA ARG A 117 -10.41 -16.26 -22.39
C ARG A 117 -9.30 -16.76 -23.31
N THR A 118 -8.25 -17.38 -22.76
CA THR A 118 -7.09 -17.88 -23.52
C THR A 118 -7.33 -19.34 -23.90
N ASN A 119 -7.13 -19.71 -25.16
CA ASN A 119 -7.30 -21.10 -25.59
C ASN A 119 -6.07 -21.94 -25.18
N PRO A 120 -6.19 -22.90 -24.23
CA PRO A 120 -5.04 -23.64 -23.74
C PRO A 120 -4.43 -24.61 -24.77
N LEU A 121 -5.10 -24.88 -25.89
CA LEU A 121 -4.61 -25.77 -26.95
C LEU A 121 -3.87 -25.01 -28.05
N GLU A 122 -4.30 -23.79 -28.35
CA GLU A 122 -3.69 -22.94 -29.38
C GLU A 122 -2.60 -22.04 -28.81
N GLU A 123 -2.75 -21.58 -27.56
CA GLU A 123 -1.88 -20.61 -26.90
C GLU A 123 -1.17 -21.22 -25.67
N VAL A 124 -0.67 -22.45 -25.81
CA VAL A 124 -0.09 -23.27 -24.71
C VAL A 124 0.98 -22.51 -23.91
N THR A 125 1.91 -21.83 -24.58
CA THR A 125 3.02 -21.12 -23.92
C THR A 125 2.53 -19.93 -23.10
N GLU A 126 1.62 -19.13 -23.65
CA GLU A 126 1.06 -17.98 -22.94
C GLU A 126 0.19 -18.44 -21.76
N TYR A 127 -0.63 -19.47 -21.96
CA TYR A 127 -1.42 -20.08 -20.91
C TYR A 127 -0.55 -20.56 -19.74
N ASN A 128 0.49 -21.36 -20.01
CA ASN A 128 1.38 -21.88 -18.98
C ASN A 128 2.12 -20.77 -18.22
N ARG A 129 2.56 -19.72 -18.92
CA ARG A 129 3.18 -18.54 -18.30
C ARG A 129 2.21 -17.85 -17.33
N MET A 130 0.99 -17.56 -17.77
CA MET A 130 -0.04 -16.92 -16.94
C MET A 130 -0.48 -17.81 -15.78
N PHE A 131 -0.57 -19.11 -15.98
CA PHE A 131 -0.88 -20.05 -14.91
C PHE A 131 0.22 -20.08 -13.84
N GLY A 132 1.50 -20.09 -14.25
CA GLY A 132 2.63 -20.00 -13.32
C GLY A 132 2.62 -18.70 -12.51
N GLU A 133 2.38 -17.56 -13.17
CA GLU A 133 2.22 -16.27 -12.50
C GLU A 133 1.04 -16.27 -11.51
N LEU A 134 -0.08 -16.88 -11.87
CA LEU A 134 -1.24 -17.02 -11.00
C LEU A 134 -0.91 -17.81 -9.72
N VAL A 135 -0.19 -18.93 -9.85
CA VAL A 135 0.23 -19.74 -8.69
C VAL A 135 1.14 -18.95 -7.77
N ALA A 136 2.11 -18.20 -8.32
CA ALA A 136 2.99 -17.35 -7.53
C ALA A 136 2.21 -16.27 -6.77
N LEU A 137 1.26 -15.59 -7.42
CA LEU A 137 0.42 -14.58 -6.78
C LEU A 137 -0.46 -15.15 -5.67
N GLU A 138 -1.02 -16.35 -5.84
CA GLU A 138 -1.80 -17.02 -4.78
C GLU A 138 -0.92 -17.38 -3.56
N GLN A 139 0.34 -17.78 -3.78
CA GLN A 139 1.30 -18.00 -2.69
C GLN A 139 1.63 -16.70 -1.96
N THR A 140 1.94 -15.62 -2.70
CA THR A 140 2.17 -14.29 -2.11
C THR A 140 0.97 -13.81 -1.30
N ARG A 141 -0.25 -13.95 -1.82
CA ARG A 141 -1.48 -13.58 -1.10
C ARG A 141 -1.61 -14.32 0.22
N ARG A 142 -1.34 -15.63 0.21
CA ARG A 142 -1.39 -16.46 1.42
C ARG A 142 -0.37 -15.98 2.46
N GLN A 143 0.88 -15.75 2.04
CA GLN A 143 1.93 -15.26 2.94
C GLN A 143 1.57 -13.90 3.56
N LEU A 144 1.11 -12.94 2.75
CA LEU A 144 0.69 -11.62 3.24
C LEU A 144 -0.45 -11.73 4.25
N ARG A 145 -1.39 -12.64 4.01
CA ARG A 145 -2.51 -12.89 4.93
C ARG A 145 -2.04 -13.49 6.26
N GLU A 146 -1.11 -14.45 6.22
CA GLU A 146 -0.53 -15.06 7.42
C GLU A 146 0.20 -13.99 8.26
N LEU A 147 1.07 -13.19 7.63
CA LEU A 147 1.76 -12.07 8.28
C LEU A 147 0.80 -11.03 8.87
N ALA A 148 -0.30 -10.70 8.17
CA ALA A 148 -1.29 -9.74 8.67
C ALA A 148 -2.11 -10.23 9.87
N LEU A 149 -2.12 -11.55 10.13
CA LEU A 149 -2.80 -12.17 11.27
C LEU A 149 -1.86 -12.37 12.45
N GLU A 150 -0.56 -12.57 12.22
CA GLU A 150 0.46 -12.69 13.27
C GLU A 150 0.63 -11.40 14.08
N GLU A 151 0.31 -10.24 13.48
CA GLU A 151 0.44 -8.91 14.08
C GLU A 151 -0.82 -8.44 14.84
N GLN A 152 -1.77 -9.35 15.17
CA GLN A 152 -3.03 -9.05 15.89
C GLN A 152 -2.98 -9.23 17.41
#